data_AF-A0A9W4Z7N3-F1
#
_entry.id   AF-A0A9W4Z7N3-F1
#
_cell.length_a   1.000
_cell.length_b   1.000
_cell.length_c   1.000
_cell.angle_alpha   90.00
_cell.angle_beta   90.00
_cell.angle_gamma   90.00
#
_symmetry.space_group_name_H-M   'P 1'
#
loop_
_entity.id
_entity.type
_entity.pdbx_description
1 polymer ?
#
loop_
_entity_poly.entity_id
_entity_poly.type
_entity_poly.pdbx_seq_one_letter_code
_entity_poly.pdbx_strand_id
1 'polypeptide(L)'
;MEIDYMLGGKGAKGNTARDYNFKQANERLADQLNNSPELANQFGMEAGGITAKDIEKYRVKNKLTWQELNDGVTIQLVPTEINAKFGHLGGVGEINAGAFEPGGFANK
;
A
#
# COMPACT_ATOMS: atom_id res chain seq x y z
N MET A 1 6.21 2.90 -4.16
CA MET A 1 7.31 2.38 -3.32
C MET A 1 7.19 0.88 -3.25
N GLU A 2 8.24 0.18 -2.85
CA GLU A 2 8.22 -1.28 -2.71
C GLU A 2 8.00 -1.70 -1.25
N ILE A 3 7.23 -2.77 -1.06
CA ILE A 3 7.10 -3.54 0.18
C ILE A 3 7.69 -4.94 -0.02
N ASP A 4 7.88 -5.73 1.04
CA ASP A 4 8.58 -7.01 0.93
C ASP A 4 7.84 -8.00 0.02
N TYR A 5 6.52 -8.13 0.20
CA TYR A 5 5.63 -8.89 -0.68
C TYR A 5 4.17 -8.59 -0.36
N MET A 6 3.30 -8.76 -1.35
CA MET A 6 1.85 -8.70 -1.17
C MET A 6 1.26 -10.06 -0.85
N LEU A 7 0.40 -10.09 0.17
CA LEU A 7 -0.52 -11.20 0.38
C LEU A 7 -1.80 -10.99 -0.42
N GLY A 8 -2.41 -12.09 -0.87
CA GLY A 8 -3.73 -12.11 -1.49
C GLY A 8 -4.69 -13.09 -0.81
N GLY A 9 -5.97 -13.02 -1.17
CA GLY A 9 -6.99 -13.91 -0.62
C GLY A 9 -8.41 -13.49 -1.01
N LYS A 10 -9.39 -14.35 -0.67
CA LYS A 10 -10.83 -14.09 -0.87
C LYS A 10 -11.55 -13.99 0.48
N GLY A 11 -12.64 -13.21 0.52
CA GLY A 11 -13.44 -13.01 1.74
C GLY A 11 -12.61 -12.48 2.92
N ALA A 12 -12.80 -13.06 4.11
CA ALA A 12 -12.07 -12.65 5.32
C ALA A 12 -10.53 -12.68 5.16
N LYS A 13 -10.00 -13.65 4.41
CA LYS A 13 -8.55 -13.74 4.14
C LYS A 13 -8.04 -12.60 3.26
N GLY A 14 -8.89 -12.07 2.38
CA GLY A 14 -8.57 -10.89 1.57
C GLY A 14 -8.43 -9.63 2.43
N ASN A 15 -9.31 -9.44 3.41
CA ASN A 15 -9.20 -8.31 4.34
C ASN A 15 -7.92 -8.40 5.18
N THR A 16 -7.61 -9.57 5.74
CA THR A 16 -6.36 -9.76 6.51
C THR A 16 -5.11 -9.53 5.65
N ALA A 17 -5.12 -9.98 4.39
CA ALA A 17 -4.03 -9.75 3.46
C ALA A 17 -3.83 -8.25 3.17
N ARG A 18 -4.92 -7.53 2.92
CA ARG A 18 -4.89 -6.08 2.71
C ARG A 18 -4.32 -5.35 3.93
N ASP A 19 -4.78 -5.69 5.13
CA ASP A 19 -4.29 -5.08 6.37
C ASP A 19 -2.79 -5.30 6.55
N TYR A 20 -2.30 -6.51 6.23
CA TYR A 20 -0.87 -6.82 6.24
C TYR A 20 -0.08 -5.98 5.24
N ASN A 21 -0.52 -5.88 4.00
CA ASN A 21 0.13 -5.09 2.95
C ASN A 21 0.15 -3.59 3.32
N PHE A 22 -0.94 -3.10 3.91
CA PHE A 22 -1.05 -1.71 4.37
C PHE A 22 -0.12 -1.41 5.53
N LYS A 23 0.04 -2.35 6.46
CA LYS A 23 0.97 -2.23 7.58
C LYS A 23 2.41 -2.09 7.08
N GLN A 24 2.83 -2.96 6.16
CA GLN A 24 4.16 -2.88 5.55
C GLN A 24 4.39 -1.51 4.90
N ALA A 25 3.42 -1.03 4.11
CA ALA A 25 3.53 0.26 3.42
C ALA A 25 3.60 1.45 4.39
N ASN A 26 2.83 1.40 5.48
CA ASN A 26 2.91 2.41 6.53
C ASN A 26 4.29 2.43 7.21
N GLU A 27 4.85 1.26 7.53
CA GLU A 27 6.19 1.13 8.13
C GLU A 27 7.26 1.69 7.20
N ARG A 28 7.24 1.28 5.93
CA ARG A 28 8.22 1.75 4.94
C ARG A 28 8.14 3.26 4.70
N LEU A 29 6.94 3.83 4.64
CA LEU A 29 6.81 5.28 4.47
C LEU A 29 7.31 6.02 5.72
N ALA A 30 6.98 5.52 6.93
CA ALA A 30 7.50 6.09 8.16
C ALA A 30 9.04 6.12 8.19
N ASP A 31 9.69 5.02 7.78
CA ASP A 31 11.14 4.95 7.66
C ASP A 31 11.68 5.97 6.65
N GLN A 32 11.06 6.10 5.48
CA GLN A 32 11.46 7.10 4.48
C GLN A 32 11.35 8.54 5.01
N LEU A 33 10.25 8.88 5.69
CA LEU A 33 10.05 10.20 6.27
C LEU A 33 11.03 10.46 7.42
N ASN A 34 11.30 9.47 8.27
CA ASN A 34 12.27 9.61 9.36
C ASN A 34 13.71 9.82 8.86
N ASN A 35 14.04 9.29 7.68
CA ASN A 35 15.36 9.43 7.06
C ASN A 35 15.49 10.68 6.17
N SER A 36 14.42 11.46 5.95
CA SER A 36 14.45 12.69 5.17
C SER A 36 13.54 13.76 5.77
N PRO A 37 14.10 14.74 6.50
CA PRO A 37 13.37 15.89 7.03
C PRO A 37 12.61 16.68 5.96
N GLU A 38 13.19 16.83 4.76
CA GLU A 38 12.57 17.54 3.65
C GLU A 38 11.31 16.82 3.16
N LEU A 39 11.37 15.49 3.02
CA LEU A 39 10.22 14.69 2.64
C LEU A 39 9.17 14.68 3.76
N ALA A 40 9.56 14.52 5.02
CA ALA A 40 8.63 14.62 6.15
C ALA A 40 7.89 15.97 6.16
N ASN A 41 8.58 17.07 5.86
CA ASN A 41 7.98 18.39 5.78
C ASN A 41 6.92 18.51 4.68
N GLN A 42 7.10 17.85 3.52
CA GLN A 42 6.08 17.80 2.46
C GLN A 42 4.79 17.10 2.92
N PHE A 43 4.89 16.20 3.90
CA PHE A 43 3.76 15.55 4.55
C PHE A 43 3.24 16.35 5.76
N GLY A 44 3.83 17.50 6.08
CA GLY A 44 3.51 18.29 7.26
C GLY A 44 3.89 17.58 8.57
N MET A 45 4.95 16.77 8.54
CA MET A 45 5.45 15.97 9.66
C MET A 45 6.89 16.38 10.02
N GLU A 46 7.30 16.06 11.24
CA GLU A 46 8.68 16.18 11.71
C GLU A 46 9.36 14.80 11.70
N ALA A 47 10.55 14.70 11.11
CA ALA A 47 11.30 13.45 11.03
C ALA A 47 11.91 13.02 12.38
N GLY A 48 12.17 11.72 12.52
CA GLY A 48 12.91 11.13 13.66
C GLY A 48 12.04 10.41 14.69
N GLY A 49 10.72 10.47 14.56
CA GLY A 49 9.78 9.79 15.46
C GLY A 49 8.46 9.36 14.82
N ILE A 50 8.36 9.40 13.49
CA ILE A 50 7.15 9.05 12.75
C ILE A 50 6.93 7.55 12.86
N THR A 51 5.74 7.12 13.27
CA THR A 51 5.39 5.70 13.35
C THR A 51 4.47 5.28 12.21
N ALA A 52 4.39 3.98 11.93
CA ALA A 52 3.42 3.43 10.98
C ALA A 52 1.97 3.84 11.30
N LYS A 53 1.64 4.00 12.60
CA LYS A 53 0.31 4.45 13.04
C LYS A 53 0.06 5.93 12.70
N ASP A 54 1.09 6.76 12.69
CA ASP A 54 0.96 8.17 12.30
C ASP A 54 0.75 8.30 10.79
N ILE A 55 1.41 7.45 10.00
CA ILE A 55 1.13 7.32 8.57
C ILE A 55 -0.32 6.89 8.34
N GLU A 56 -0.82 5.88 9.07
CA GLU A 56 -2.22 5.45 8.97
C GLU A 56 -3.20 6.61 9.25
N LYS A 57 -3.01 7.33 10.37
CA LYS A 57 -3.83 8.51 10.71
C LYS A 57 -3.77 9.57 9.62
N TYR A 58 -2.57 9.85 9.10
CA TYR A 58 -2.37 10.81 8.03
C TYR A 58 -3.17 10.42 6.78
N ARG A 59 -3.09 9.15 6.36
CA ARG A 59 -3.85 8.66 5.20
C ARG A 59 -5.35 8.80 5.38
N VAL A 60 -5.87 8.36 6.53
CA VAL A 60 -7.32 8.46 6.83
C VAL A 60 -7.77 9.92 6.85
N LYS A 61 -7.04 10.81 7.52
CA LYS A 61 -7.34 12.25 7.59
C LYS A 61 -7.34 12.90 6.21
N ASN A 62 -6.40 12.54 5.35
CA ASN A 62 -6.23 13.14 4.02
C ASN A 62 -6.96 12.37 2.91
N LYS A 63 -7.81 11.38 3.26
CA LYS A 63 -8.56 10.55 2.30
C LYS A 63 -7.66 9.89 1.26
N LEU A 64 -6.57 9.29 1.73
CA LEU A 64 -5.61 8.53 0.93
C LEU A 64 -5.72 7.03 1.26
N THR A 65 -5.42 6.20 0.28
CA THR A 65 -5.34 4.74 0.41
C THR A 65 -4.09 4.21 -0.29
N TRP A 66 -3.63 3.05 0.14
CA TRP A 66 -2.63 2.31 -0.61
C TRP A 66 -3.30 1.55 -1.75
N GLN A 67 -2.77 1.73 -2.96
CA GLN A 67 -3.11 0.97 -4.17
C GLN A 67 -2.01 -0.07 -4.40
N GLU A 68 -2.41 -1.33 -4.39
CA GLU A 68 -1.56 -2.49 -4.68
C GLU A 68 -1.43 -2.65 -6.19
N LEU A 69 -0.20 -2.74 -6.73
CA LEU A 69 0.03 -3.00 -8.16
C LEU A 69 0.23 -4.50 -8.45
N ASN A 70 0.22 -4.84 -9.74
CA ASN A 70 0.20 -6.23 -10.22
C ASN A 70 1.52 -6.99 -10.06
N ASP A 71 2.63 -6.31 -9.79
CA ASP A 71 3.94 -6.93 -9.58
C ASP A 71 4.11 -7.56 -8.19
N GLY A 72 3.12 -7.40 -7.31
CA GLY A 72 3.11 -8.04 -5.98
C GLY A 72 4.08 -7.42 -4.98
N VAL A 73 4.76 -6.31 -5.33
CA VAL A 73 5.74 -5.63 -4.47
C VAL A 73 5.57 -4.11 -4.49
N THR A 74 5.06 -3.53 -5.57
CA THR A 74 4.88 -2.08 -5.69
C THR A 74 3.54 -1.63 -5.15
N ILE A 75 3.57 -0.69 -4.21
CA ILE A 75 2.39 -0.04 -3.64
C ILE A 75 2.47 1.48 -3.78
N GLN A 76 1.34 2.12 -4.03
CA GLN A 76 1.24 3.56 -4.27
C GLN A 76 0.25 4.23 -3.32
N LEU A 77 0.61 5.40 -2.80
CA LEU A 77 -0.31 6.21 -2.01
C LEU A 77 -1.14 7.07 -2.97
N VAL A 78 -2.45 6.82 -3.01
CA VAL A 78 -3.36 7.51 -3.94
C VAL A 78 -4.58 8.09 -3.20
N PRO A 79 -5.24 9.12 -3.75
CA PRO A 79 -6.53 9.58 -3.24
C PRO A 79 -7.58 8.46 -3.28
N THR A 80 -8.31 8.28 -2.18
CA THR A 80 -9.36 7.27 -2.06
C THR A 80 -10.44 7.42 -3.12
N GLU A 81 -10.77 8.65 -3.54
CA GLU A 81 -11.74 8.90 -4.61
C GLU A 81 -11.26 8.35 -5.96
N ILE A 82 -9.96 8.49 -6.26
CA ILE A 82 -9.36 7.95 -7.48
C ILE A 82 -9.41 6.42 -7.42
N ASN A 83 -8.98 5.82 -6.30
CA ASN A 83 -9.05 4.37 -6.10
C ASN A 83 -10.49 3.83 -6.22
N ALA A 84 -11.49 4.58 -5.75
CA ALA A 84 -12.89 4.18 -5.82
C ALA A 84 -13.44 4.24 -7.26
N LYS A 85 -13.02 5.23 -8.06
CA LYS A 85 -13.42 5.37 -9.47
C LYS A 85 -12.89 4.23 -10.35
N PHE A 86 -11.69 3.73 -10.06
CA PHE A 86 -11.11 2.59 -10.77
C PHE A 86 -11.50 1.22 -10.16
N GLY A 87 -12.19 1.20 -9.02
CA GLY A 87 -12.65 -0.04 -8.39
C GLY A 87 -11.49 -0.97 -8.00
N HIS A 88 -11.58 -2.25 -8.39
CA HIS A 88 -10.49 -3.24 -8.28
C HIS A 88 -9.70 -3.41 -9.60
N LEU A 89 -9.75 -2.45 -10.52
CA LEU A 89 -8.91 -2.48 -11.71
C LEU A 89 -7.48 -2.11 -11.30
N GLY A 90 -6.55 -3.03 -11.54
CA GLY A 90 -5.20 -3.02 -10.98
C GLY A 90 -5.08 -3.62 -9.57
N GLY A 91 -4.12 -4.52 -9.42
CA GLY A 91 -3.67 -5.17 -8.18
C GLY A 91 -4.10 -6.64 -8.05
N VAL A 92 -4.14 -7.11 -6.80
CA VAL A 92 -4.58 -8.47 -6.40
C VAL A 92 -6.02 -8.78 -6.85
N GLY A 93 -6.84 -7.76 -7.13
CA GLY A 93 -8.18 -7.91 -7.70
C GLY A 93 -8.19 -8.60 -9.07
N GLU A 94 -7.23 -8.29 -9.95
CA GLU A 94 -7.10 -8.91 -11.26
C GLU A 94 -6.57 -10.35 -11.17
N ILE A 95 -5.64 -10.60 -10.24
CA ILE A 95 -5.18 -11.95 -9.88
C ILE A 95 -6.34 -12.81 -9.37
N ASN A 96 -7.16 -12.26 -8.47
CA ASN A 96 -8.32 -12.95 -7.89
C ASN A 96 -9.47 -13.18 -8.87
N ALA A 97 -9.59 -12.33 -9.90
CA ALA A 97 -10.53 -12.46 -11.01
C ALA A 97 -10.08 -13.47 -12.08
N GLY A 98 -8.90 -14.07 -11.92
CA GLY A 98 -8.35 -15.05 -12.87
C GLY A 98 -7.78 -14.42 -14.13
N ALA A 99 -7.44 -13.12 -14.12
CA ALA A 99 -6.79 -12.47 -15.25
C ALA A 99 -5.35 -12.93 -15.45
N PHE A 100 -4.75 -13.58 -14.44
CA PHE A 100 -3.40 -14.13 -14.50
C PHE A 100 -3.35 -15.55 -13.89
N GLU A 101 -2.68 -16.48 -14.57
CA GLU A 101 -2.48 -17.85 -14.09
C GLU A 101 -1.49 -17.89 -12.90
N PRO A 102 -1.63 -18.87 -11.97
CA PRO A 102 -0.63 -19.11 -10.93
C PRO A 102 0.73 -19.45 -11.56
N GLY A 103 1.65 -18.49 -11.59
CA GLY A 103 2.98 -18.62 -12.20
C GLY A 103 3.37 -17.49 -13.17
N GLY A 104 2.45 -16.57 -13.51
CA GLY A 104 2.72 -15.50 -14.49
C GLY A 104 3.67 -14.38 -14.04
N PHE A 105 3.95 -14.25 -12.74
CA PHE A 105 4.82 -13.19 -12.21
C PHE A 105 5.83 -13.64 -11.15
N ALA A 106 5.89 -14.95 -10.85
CA ALA A 106 6.87 -15.48 -9.92
C ALA A 106 7.86 -16.35 -10.69
N ASN A 107 8.87 -15.72 -11.29
CA ASN A 107 10.18 -16.34 -11.37
C ASN A 107 11.24 -15.29 -11.05
N LYS A 108 12.21 -15.76 -10.25
CA LYS A 108 13.37 -15.06 -9.66
C LYS A 108 13.93 -13.89 -10.46
#